data_AF-A0A4W5NKH7-F1
#
_entry.id   AF-A0A4W5NKH7-F1
#
_cell.length_a   1.000
_cell.length_b   1.000
_cell.length_c   1.000
_cell.angle_alpha   90.00
_cell.angle_beta   90.00
_cell.angle_gamma   90.00
#
_symmetry.space_group_name_H-M   'P 1'
#
loop_
_entity.id
_entity.type
_entity.pdbx_description
1 polymer ?
#
loop_
_entity_poly.entity_id
_entity_poly.type
_entity_poly.pdbx_seq_one_letter_code
_entity_poly.pdbx_strand_id
1 'polypeptide(L)'
;MDSFDSSESRFVESENTESSLPWVRFSSWLECVCVVTFDLELGQAIELVYPHHVKLTEKEKTSVCYLSFPDSYSGCLGDTQFSFRLRQSVGRRGS
;
A
#
# COMPACT_ATOMS: atom_id res chain seq x y z
N MET A 1 -11.62 10.43 -61.92
CA MET A 1 -10.31 11.07 -61.68
C MET A 1 -10.66 12.41 -61.09
N ASP A 2 -10.42 12.69 -59.80
CA ASP A 2 -9.09 12.79 -59.15
C ASP A 2 -9.21 12.28 -57.68
N SER A 3 -8.47 11.23 -57.32
CA SER A 3 -7.30 11.24 -56.42
C SER A 3 -7.59 11.47 -54.93
N PHE A 4 -7.74 10.34 -54.24
CA PHE A 4 -7.05 9.96 -52.99
C PHE A 4 -6.22 11.08 -52.32
N ASP A 5 -6.62 11.49 -51.12
CA ASP A 5 -5.67 11.75 -50.05
C ASP A 5 -6.18 11.14 -48.74
N SER A 6 -5.50 10.06 -48.37
CA SER A 6 -5.51 9.51 -47.03
C SER A 6 -4.85 10.53 -46.10
N SER A 7 -5.63 11.17 -45.25
CA SER A 7 -5.08 11.87 -44.09
C SER A 7 -5.72 11.28 -42.84
N GLU A 8 -5.14 10.13 -42.46
CA GLU A 8 -5.01 9.60 -41.11
C GLU A 8 -5.69 10.47 -40.03
N SER A 9 -6.91 10.10 -39.65
CA SER A 9 -7.55 10.59 -38.44
C SER A 9 -6.69 10.11 -37.28
N ARG A 10 -5.67 10.90 -36.95
CA ARG A 10 -4.86 10.78 -35.74
C ARG A 10 -5.82 10.68 -34.58
N PHE A 11 -5.96 9.47 -34.07
CA PHE A 11 -6.57 9.20 -32.79
C PHE A 11 -5.84 10.09 -31.80
N VAL A 12 -6.55 11.10 -31.30
CA VAL A 12 -6.06 11.96 -30.22
C VAL A 12 -5.76 11.01 -29.07
N GLU A 13 -4.48 10.86 -28.76
CA GLU A 13 -4.02 10.20 -27.55
C GLU A 13 -4.84 10.78 -26.40
N SER A 14 -5.60 9.91 -25.72
CA SER A 14 -6.15 10.25 -24.42
C SER A 14 -4.95 10.40 -23.50
N GLU A 15 -4.36 11.59 -23.50
CA GLU A 15 -3.42 12.03 -22.48
C GLU A 15 -4.12 11.81 -21.15
N ASN A 16 -3.67 10.78 -20.43
CA ASN A 16 -4.13 10.40 -19.11
C ASN A 16 -3.80 11.55 -18.14
N THR A 17 -4.62 12.60 -18.17
CA THR A 17 -4.58 13.75 -17.27
C THR A 17 -5.18 13.35 -15.92
N GLU A 18 -4.74 12.22 -15.35
CA GLU A 18 -4.64 12.10 -13.89
C GLU A 18 -3.48 12.97 -13.41
N SER A 19 -3.50 14.25 -13.78
CA SER A 19 -2.71 15.27 -13.15
C SER A 19 -3.18 15.31 -11.69
N SER A 20 -2.44 14.57 -10.86
CA SER A 20 -2.54 14.44 -9.41
C SER A 20 -3.24 15.63 -8.76
N LEU A 21 -4.58 15.58 -8.70
CA LEU A 21 -5.32 16.57 -7.93
C LEU A 21 -4.81 16.44 -6.48
N PRO A 22 -4.65 17.55 -5.76
CA PRO A 22 -4.38 17.46 -4.35
C PRO A 22 -5.48 16.57 -3.74
N TRP A 23 -5.07 15.56 -2.95
CA TRP A 23 -5.99 14.66 -2.24
C TRP A 23 -6.69 13.57 -3.06
N VAL A 24 -6.31 13.26 -4.32
CA VAL A 24 -6.86 12.09 -5.07
C VAL A 24 -6.83 10.80 -4.26
N ARG A 25 -5.82 10.63 -3.39
CA ARG A 25 -5.64 9.44 -2.55
C ARG A 25 -6.17 9.58 -1.13
N PHE A 26 -6.77 10.71 -0.79
CA PHE A 26 -7.26 10.95 0.57
C PHE A 26 -8.41 10.02 0.95
N SER A 27 -9.24 9.58 -0.01
CA SER A 27 -10.26 8.56 0.23
C SER A 27 -9.68 7.20 0.68
N SER A 28 -8.41 6.95 0.43
CA SER A 28 -7.67 5.73 0.81
C SER A 28 -6.54 6.05 1.77
N TRP A 29 -6.76 7.01 2.69
CA TRP A 29 -5.77 7.42 3.68
C TRP A 29 -5.43 6.31 4.70
N LEU A 30 -6.36 5.38 4.91
CA LEU A 30 -6.20 4.18 5.73
C LEU A 30 -6.64 2.96 4.92
N GLU A 31 -5.73 2.02 4.72
CA GLU A 31 -6.04 0.78 4.00
C GLU A 31 -6.61 -0.29 4.94
N CYS A 32 -5.93 -0.49 6.08
CA CYS A 32 -6.30 -1.50 7.06
C CYS A 32 -5.69 -1.19 8.43
N VAL A 33 -6.26 -1.83 9.45
CA VAL A 33 -5.73 -1.91 10.80
C VAL A 33 -5.34 -3.36 11.05
N CYS A 34 -4.12 -3.58 11.54
CA CYS A 34 -3.63 -4.92 11.89
C CYS A 34 -3.35 -4.99 13.38
N VAL A 35 -3.73 -6.10 14.02
CA VAL A 35 -3.28 -6.46 15.36
C VAL A 35 -2.13 -7.43 15.19
N VAL A 36 -0.96 -7.04 15.70
CA VAL A 36 0.25 -7.87 15.67
C VAL A 36 0.57 -8.29 17.10
N THR A 37 0.82 -9.57 17.29
CA THR A 37 1.18 -10.17 18.57
C THR A 37 2.51 -10.90 18.46
N PHE A 38 3.09 -11.25 19.61
CA PHE A 38 4.29 -12.06 19.68
C PHE A 38 3.91 -13.45 20.20
N ASP A 39 4.04 -14.45 19.34
CA ASP A 39 3.92 -15.85 19.67
C ASP A 39 5.30 -16.43 20.01
N LEU A 40 5.39 -17.30 21.01
CA LEU A 40 6.67 -17.84 21.47
C LEU A 40 7.30 -18.81 20.46
N GLU A 41 6.50 -19.47 19.62
CA GLU A 41 6.97 -20.45 18.64
C GLU A 41 7.19 -19.81 17.26
N LEU A 42 6.29 -18.90 16.86
CA LEU A 42 6.28 -18.27 15.54
C LEU A 42 6.98 -16.89 15.51
N GLY A 43 7.14 -16.24 16.66
CA GLY A 43 7.60 -14.86 16.77
C GLY A 43 6.49 -13.85 16.47
N GLN A 44 6.83 -12.74 15.82
CA GLN A 44 5.87 -11.68 15.50
C GLN A 44 4.88 -12.12 14.42
N ALA A 45 3.59 -12.17 14.74
CA ALA A 45 2.55 -12.61 13.82
C ALA A 45 1.34 -11.66 13.81
N ILE A 46 0.67 -11.55 12.67
CA ILE A 46 -0.62 -10.83 12.57
C ILE A 46 -1.71 -11.75 13.09
N GLU A 47 -2.41 -11.30 14.14
CA GLU A 47 -3.57 -11.98 14.70
C GLU A 47 -4.85 -11.59 13.94
N LEU A 48 -4.99 -10.29 13.59
CA LEU A 48 -6.20 -9.75 12.99
C LEU A 48 -5.88 -8.70 11.93
N VAL A 49 -6.67 -8.69 10.85
CA VAL A 49 -6.69 -7.61 9.85
C VAL A 49 -8.13 -7.12 9.71
N TYR A 50 -8.32 -5.81 9.82
CA TYR A 50 -9.58 -5.14 9.54
C TYR A 50 -9.40 -4.06 8.46
N PRO A 51 -10.26 -3.99 7.44
CA PRO A 51 -11.39 -4.88 7.19
C PRO A 51 -10.96 -6.26 6.63
N HIS A 52 -11.74 -7.31 6.91
CA HIS A 52 -11.37 -8.70 6.64
C HIS A 52 -11.13 -9.05 5.16
N HIS A 53 -11.62 -8.22 4.23
CA HIS A 53 -11.44 -8.44 2.79
C HIS A 53 -10.07 -7.96 2.29
N VAL A 54 -9.33 -7.19 3.09
CA VAL A 54 -7.99 -6.70 2.71
C VAL A 54 -7.01 -7.86 2.72
N LYS A 55 -6.36 -8.08 1.57
CA LYS A 55 -5.35 -9.11 1.40
C LYS A 55 -3.97 -8.48 1.34
N LEU A 56 -3.26 -8.56 2.46
CA LEU A 56 -1.83 -8.23 2.51
C LEU A 56 -1.02 -9.34 1.84
N THR A 57 -0.03 -8.96 1.04
CA THR A 57 0.96 -9.91 0.52
C THR A 57 1.82 -10.45 1.66
N GLU A 58 2.41 -11.64 1.49
CA GLU A 58 3.31 -12.22 2.50
C GLU A 58 4.45 -11.27 2.88
N LYS A 59 5.03 -10.59 1.89
CA LYS A 59 6.07 -9.56 2.11
C LYS A 59 5.58 -8.41 2.99
N GLU A 60 4.35 -7.96 2.80
CA GLU A 60 3.76 -6.87 3.60
C GLU A 60 3.46 -7.34 5.02
N LYS A 61 2.92 -8.55 5.18
CA LYS A 61 2.71 -9.15 6.50
C LYS A 61 4.01 -9.22 7.28
N THR A 62 5.07 -9.79 6.68
CA THR A 62 6.39 -9.86 7.30
C THR A 62 6.93 -8.46 7.65
N SER A 63 6.78 -7.49 6.74
CA SER A 63 7.25 -6.12 6.97
C SER A 63 6.51 -5.43 8.12
N VAL A 64 5.18 -5.58 8.19
CA VAL A 64 4.35 -5.02 9.26
C VAL A 64 4.71 -5.68 10.60
N CYS A 65 4.80 -7.01 10.66
CA CYS A 65 5.19 -7.72 11.88
C CYS A 65 6.54 -7.27 12.42
N TYR A 66 7.55 -7.23 11.55
CA TYR A 66 8.92 -6.89 11.93
C TYR A 66 9.03 -5.45 12.43
N LEU A 67 8.36 -4.50 11.75
CA LEU A 67 8.44 -3.09 12.12
C LEU A 67 7.54 -2.73 13.32
N SER A 68 6.55 -3.56 13.66
CA SER A 68 5.65 -3.31 14.81
C SER A 68 6.32 -3.53 16.17
N PHE A 69 7.54 -4.09 16.21
CA PHE A 69 8.32 -4.27 17.41
C PHE A 69 9.70 -3.62 17.22
N PRO A 70 9.83 -2.29 17.47
CA PRO A 70 11.12 -1.63 17.45
C PRO A 70 12.02 -2.32 18.49
N ASP A 71 13.27 -2.55 18.11
CA ASP A 71 14.26 -3.25 18.91
C ASP A 71 14.28 -2.70 20.35
N SER A 72 14.02 -3.61 21.32
CA SER A 72 13.77 -3.32 22.75
C SER A 72 14.96 -2.73 23.52
N TYR A 73 15.92 -2.12 22.84
CA TYR A 73 17.15 -1.59 23.43
C TYR A 73 16.96 -0.28 24.20
N SER A 74 15.77 0.34 24.11
CA SER A 74 15.38 1.47 24.96
C SER A 74 14.36 0.98 25.99
N GLY A 75 14.68 1.09 27.27
CA GLY A 75 13.86 0.66 28.40
C GLY A 75 12.57 1.47 28.54
N CYS A 76 11.64 1.29 27.61
CA CYS A 76 10.32 1.90 27.59
C CYS A 76 9.34 0.92 28.23
N LEU A 77 9.14 1.03 29.54
CA LEU A 77 8.06 0.32 30.22
C LEU A 77 6.73 1.01 29.88
N GLY A 78 5.92 0.39 29.02
CA GLY A 78 4.56 0.85 28.72
C GLY A 78 4.22 0.83 27.22
N ASP A 79 3.08 1.42 26.88
CA ASP A 79 2.61 1.52 25.51
C ASP A 79 3.49 2.47 24.69
N THR A 80 3.92 2.02 23.52
CA THR A 80 4.70 2.83 22.59
C THR A 80 3.87 3.13 21.35
N GLN A 81 3.91 4.39 20.91
CA GLN A 81 3.33 4.81 19.63
C GLN A 81 4.48 5.27 18.75
N PHE A 82 4.58 4.69 17.57
CA PHE A 82 5.59 5.05 16.59
C PHE A 82 5.03 4.83 15.19
N SER A 83 5.67 5.48 14.22
CA SER A 83 5.28 5.41 12.82
C SER A 83 6.47 4.92 12.01
N PHE A 84 6.24 3.93 11.16
CA PHE A 84 7.24 3.43 10.22
C PHE A 84 6.77 3.60 8.78
N ARG A 85 7.73 3.66 7.86
CA ARG A 85 7.49 3.73 6.42
C ARG A 85 7.98 2.45 5.77
N LEU A 86 7.09 1.77 5.07
CA LEU A 86 7.41 0.59 4.26
C LEU A 86 7.26 0.93 2.77
N ARG A 87 8.12 0.33 1.94
CA ARG A 87 8.02 0.47 0.49
C ARG A 87 6.89 -0.43 -0.01
N GLN A 88 5.95 0.15 -0.74
CA GLN A 88 4.86 -0.60 -1.37
C GLN A 88 5.44 -1.63 -2.35
N SER A 89 4.92 -2.86 -2.30
CA SER A 89 5.31 -3.91 -3.24
C SER A 89 4.85 -3.57 -4.66
N VAL A 90 5.74 -3.75 -5.64
CA VAL A 90 5.42 -3.55 -7.07
C VAL A 90 4.28 -4.50 -7.43
N GLY A 91 3.14 -3.95 -7.89
CA GLY A 91 1.97 -4.73 -8.28
C GLY A 91 0.67 -4.37 -7.54
N ARG A 92 0.75 -3.66 -6.41
CA ARG A 92 -0.43 -3.21 -5.66
C ARG A 92 -0.97 -1.87 -6.20
N ARG A 93 -1.15 -1.74 -7.52
CA ARG A 93 -1.85 -0.57 -8.11
C ARG A 93 -3.33 -0.77 -7.80
N GLY A 94 -3.90 0.20 -7.06
CA GLY A 94 -5.18 0.09 -6.36
C GLY A 94 -6.33 -0.44 -7.22
N SER A 95 -7.17 -1.24 -6.56
CA SER A 95 -8.54 -1.51 -6.98
C SER A 95 -9.36 -0.24 -7.07
#